data_AF-A0A2N1U541-F1
#
_entry.id   AF-A0A2N1U541-F1
#
_cell.length_a   1.000
_cell.length_b   1.000
_cell.length_c   1.000
_cell.angle_alpha   90.00
_cell.angle_beta   90.00
_cell.angle_gamma   90.00
#
_symmetry.space_group_name_H-M   'P 1'
#
loop_
_entity.id
_entity.type
_entity.pdbx_description
1 polymer ?
#
loop_
_entity_poly.entity_id
_entity_poly.type
_entity_poly.pdbx_seq_one_letter_code
_entity_poly.pdbx_strand_id
1 'polypeptide(L)'
;VTLAVHNYEEFNSLWIDSAGILKHVGKAKKGLPSRLCKIAFTGIAVYSPDFLDFLPEGNSSVVDAWLKAMASGRKIGTVDFSGCLWTDIGTPTAYASAVFEALKKNGETIYIHPSADCGKAEIEGYAALESGCVIGPGAYLKNCVLLPDTRVTAGIRIKDAIVGPDYLIRLEKSAKTAPAHISENMAEGFFQRPFNELECALIGAGGSDRKYYRLNNQGKSAVLMVCSSDDPDYERHIAHTEFFRRHSLPVPEMFATDKVRSQALFEDLGDLSLYSWLKCRREPAIIESMYRKALDILVRLHTSVSRNIAECPLLVCRLFDYEHLRWETGYFVERFVAGLIGMPIDNELK
;
A
#
# COMPACT_ATOMS: atom_id res chain seq x y z
N VAL A 1 1.79 14.43 34.40
CA VAL A 1 1.25 14.18 33.05
C VAL A 1 2.29 13.45 32.24
N THR A 2 1.87 12.41 31.53
CA THR A 2 2.71 11.64 30.62
C THR A 2 1.98 11.48 29.29
N LEU A 3 2.61 11.90 28.20
CA LEU A 3 2.06 11.82 26.85
C LEU A 3 2.63 10.61 26.11
N ALA A 4 1.80 9.82 25.45
CA ALA A 4 2.30 8.84 24.47
C ALA A 4 2.64 9.59 23.17
N VAL A 5 3.87 9.39 22.70
CA VAL A 5 4.41 10.07 21.52
C VAL A 5 4.87 9.07 20.47
N HIS A 6 4.90 9.49 19.22
CA HIS A 6 5.31 8.67 18.08
C HIS A 6 6.05 9.55 17.07
N ASN A 7 7.14 9.05 16.49
CA ASN A 7 7.87 9.78 15.46
C ASN A 7 7.20 9.58 14.10
N TYR A 8 6.35 10.54 13.72
CA TYR A 8 5.69 10.59 12.43
C TYR A 8 5.85 11.99 11.85
N GLU A 9 6.77 12.14 10.89
CA GLU A 9 7.28 13.44 10.43
C GLU A 9 6.16 14.45 10.08
N GLU A 10 5.12 13.99 9.39
CA GLU A 10 3.96 14.79 9.00
C GLU A 10 3.21 15.39 10.19
N PHE A 11 3.06 14.64 11.29
CA PHE A 11 2.28 15.03 12.48
C PHE A 11 3.15 15.54 13.65
N ASN A 12 4.47 15.49 13.51
CA ASN A 12 5.40 15.93 14.54
C ASN A 12 5.13 17.40 14.92
N SER A 13 4.78 17.64 16.19
CA SER A 13 4.28 18.93 16.68
C SER A 13 4.70 19.26 18.11
N LEU A 14 5.09 18.27 18.92
CA LEU A 14 5.66 18.47 20.24
C LEU A 14 7.17 18.61 20.15
N TRP A 15 7.76 19.47 20.98
CA TRP A 15 9.20 19.63 21.11
C TRP A 15 9.65 19.14 22.49
N ILE A 16 10.47 18.11 22.53
CA ILE A 16 10.94 17.46 23.77
C ILE A 16 12.46 17.58 23.92
N ASP A 17 12.95 17.60 25.16
CA ASP A 17 14.38 17.49 25.45
C ASP A 17 14.87 16.03 25.42
N SER A 18 16.18 15.83 25.62
CA SER A 18 16.81 14.51 25.66
C SER A 18 16.35 13.61 26.82
N ALA A 19 15.63 14.17 27.80
CA ALA A 19 15.01 13.42 28.90
C ALA A 19 13.53 13.12 28.63
N GLY A 20 13.02 13.42 27.43
CA GLY A 20 11.64 13.19 27.06
C GLY A 20 10.65 14.16 27.72
N ILE A 21 11.11 15.34 28.16
CA ILE A 21 10.25 16.35 28.78
C ILE A 21 9.80 17.36 27.74
N LEU A 22 8.48 17.61 27.67
CA LEU A 22 7.88 18.61 26.79
C LEU A 22 8.40 20.02 27.11
N LYS A 23 8.81 20.75 26.06
CA LYS A 23 9.28 22.14 26.13
C LYS A 23 8.42 23.11 25.33
N HIS A 24 7.84 22.66 24.23
CA HIS A 24 7.05 23.53 23.35
C HIS A 24 6.08 22.71 22.50
N VAL A 25 5.01 23.35 22.02
CA VAL A 25 3.99 22.74 21.14
C VAL A 25 3.78 23.61 19.90
N GLY A 26 3.67 22.98 18.74
CA GLY A 26 3.37 23.63 17.46
C GLY A 26 4.60 24.00 16.64
N LYS A 27 4.51 25.10 15.88
CA LYS A 27 5.59 25.55 14.99
C LYS A 27 6.84 25.93 15.77
N ALA A 28 7.99 25.75 15.13
CA ALA A 28 9.27 26.19 15.67
C ALA A 28 9.22 27.69 16.00
N LYS A 29 9.55 28.05 17.24
CA LYS A 29 9.69 29.44 17.68
C LYS A 29 11.17 29.84 17.59
N LYS A 30 11.45 31.08 17.16
CA LYS A 30 12.81 31.65 17.25
C LYS A 30 13.31 31.56 18.69
N GLY A 31 14.52 31.01 18.88
CA GLY A 31 15.13 30.83 20.20
C GLY A 31 14.86 29.50 20.89
N LEU A 32 14.26 28.51 20.22
CA LEU A 32 14.24 27.13 20.74
C LEU A 32 15.68 26.58 20.83
N PRO A 33 16.04 25.88 21.93
CA PRO A 33 17.33 25.21 22.03
C PRO A 33 17.56 24.24 20.86
N SER A 34 18.79 24.20 20.34
CA SER A 34 19.16 23.36 19.19
C SER A 34 19.09 21.85 19.45
N ARG A 35 18.92 21.41 20.71
CA ARG A 35 18.92 20.00 21.12
C ARG A 35 17.52 19.40 21.31
N LEU A 36 16.47 20.06 20.85
CA LEU A 36 15.10 19.54 20.98
C LEU A 36 14.76 18.61 19.82
N CYS A 37 14.08 17.51 20.14
CA CYS A 37 13.49 16.60 19.16
C CYS A 37 12.04 16.97 18.92
N LYS A 38 11.60 16.93 17.65
CA LYS A 38 10.20 17.14 17.28
C LYS A 38 9.51 15.79 17.14
N ILE A 39 8.37 15.60 17.80
CA ILE A 39 7.66 14.31 17.84
C ILE A 39 6.13 14.53 17.78
N ALA A 40 5.37 13.53 17.32
CA ALA A 40 3.92 13.61 17.24
C ALA A 40 3.28 13.21 18.56
N PHE A 41 2.22 13.91 18.94
CA PHE A 41 1.34 13.49 20.02
C PHE A 41 0.33 12.49 19.49
N THR A 42 0.21 11.34 20.14
CA THR A 42 -0.68 10.26 19.66
C THR A 42 -2.16 10.48 19.95
N GLY A 43 -2.52 11.50 20.74
CA GLY A 43 -3.85 11.66 21.31
C GLY A 43 -4.03 10.95 22.67
N ILE A 44 -3.09 10.10 23.08
CA ILE A 44 -3.17 9.32 24.31
C ILE A 44 -2.29 9.95 25.39
N ALA A 45 -2.86 10.23 26.56
CA ALA A 45 -2.14 10.80 27.70
C ALA A 45 -2.67 10.27 29.03
N VAL A 46 -1.78 10.19 30.02
CA VAL A 46 -2.11 9.87 31.39
C VAL A 46 -1.91 11.11 32.25
N TYR A 47 -2.98 11.51 32.94
CA TYR A 47 -3.03 12.68 33.79
C TYR A 47 -3.09 12.29 35.26
N SER A 48 -2.39 13.04 36.11
CA SER A 48 -2.64 13.01 37.55
C SER A 48 -3.89 13.83 37.85
N PRO A 49 -4.69 13.51 38.89
CA PRO A 49 -5.93 14.23 39.19
C PRO A 49 -5.73 15.75 39.36
N ASP A 50 -4.62 16.15 39.96
CA ASP A 50 -4.25 17.56 40.17
C ASP A 50 -3.89 18.32 38.88
N PHE A 51 -3.77 17.65 37.74
CA PHE A 51 -3.66 18.34 36.45
C PHE A 51 -4.98 19.02 36.06
N LEU A 52 -6.12 18.52 36.54
CA LEU A 52 -7.43 19.07 36.19
C LEU A 52 -7.59 20.52 36.67
N ASP A 53 -6.84 20.94 37.69
CA ASP A 53 -6.81 22.32 38.20
C ASP A 53 -6.30 23.33 37.15
N PHE A 54 -5.61 22.88 36.10
CA PHE A 54 -5.15 23.73 35.00
C PHE A 54 -6.18 23.89 33.87
N LEU A 55 -7.25 23.09 33.87
CA LEU A 55 -8.32 23.13 32.88
C LEU A 55 -9.45 24.07 33.37
N PRO A 56 -9.86 25.05 32.56
CA PRO A 56 -11.04 25.85 32.88
C PRO A 56 -12.32 25.05 32.70
N GLU A 57 -13.40 25.48 33.36
CA GLU A 57 -14.73 24.94 33.11
C GLU A 57 -15.16 25.17 31.65
N GLY A 58 -15.88 24.19 31.08
CA GLY A 58 -16.37 24.23 29.71
C GLY A 58 -15.35 23.77 28.66
N ASN A 59 -15.63 24.08 27.39
CA ASN A 59 -14.80 23.69 26.26
C ASN A 59 -13.39 24.32 26.39
N SER A 60 -12.38 23.48 26.48
CA SER A 60 -11.01 23.91 26.78
C SER A 60 -9.96 23.14 25.98
N SER A 61 -8.81 23.78 25.77
CA SER A 61 -7.65 23.21 25.09
C SER A 61 -6.71 22.55 26.10
N VAL A 62 -6.46 21.26 25.93
CA VAL A 62 -5.49 20.54 26.76
C VAL A 62 -4.05 21.04 26.54
N VAL A 63 -3.77 21.57 25.34
CA VAL A 63 -2.47 22.19 25.03
C VAL A 63 -2.25 23.44 25.89
N ASP A 64 -3.28 24.26 26.07
CA ASP A 64 -3.17 25.46 26.90
C ASP A 64 -2.96 25.08 28.37
N ALA A 65 -3.64 24.04 28.85
CA ALA A 65 -3.44 23.50 30.20
C ALA A 65 -2.02 22.95 30.39
N TRP A 66 -1.45 22.28 29.39
CA TRP A 66 -0.05 21.85 29.42
C TRP A 66 0.90 23.03 29.57
N LEU A 67 0.72 24.08 28.77
CA LEU A 67 1.55 25.29 28.82
C LEU A 67 1.44 25.99 30.18
N LYS A 68 0.24 26.09 30.76
CA LYS A 68 0.01 26.63 32.11
C LYS A 68 0.72 25.81 33.19
N ALA A 69 0.58 24.48 33.14
CA ALA A 69 1.24 23.59 34.10
C ALA A 69 2.78 23.71 34.00
N MET A 70 3.32 23.79 32.79
CA MET A 70 4.75 24.02 32.56
C MET A 70 5.21 25.38 33.10
N ALA A 71 4.41 26.43 32.91
CA ALA A 71 4.69 27.77 33.44
C ALA A 71 4.69 27.80 34.99
N SER A 72 3.91 26.92 35.65
CA SER A 72 3.92 26.76 37.10
C SER A 72 5.01 25.78 37.61
N GLY A 73 5.97 25.41 36.77
CA GLY A 73 7.10 24.54 37.12
C GLY A 73 6.79 23.04 37.09
N ARG A 74 5.60 22.61 36.66
CA ARG A 74 5.28 21.19 36.49
C ARG A 74 5.96 20.63 35.25
N LYS A 75 6.33 19.36 35.31
CA LYS A 75 6.91 18.64 34.16
C LYS A 75 5.84 17.81 33.46
N ILE A 76 5.90 17.80 32.13
CA ILE A 76 5.10 16.94 31.27
C ILE A 76 6.06 15.98 30.59
N GLY A 77 5.99 14.72 30.99
CA GLY A 77 6.82 13.65 30.44
C GLY A 77 6.21 13.07 29.17
N THR A 78 7.02 12.29 28.46
CA THR A 78 6.60 11.54 27.28
C THR A 78 7.06 10.08 27.34
N VAL A 79 6.35 9.20 26.66
CA VAL A 79 6.72 7.78 26.45
C VAL A 79 6.63 7.51 24.96
N ASP A 80 7.73 7.03 24.38
CA ASP A 80 7.84 6.80 22.94
C ASP A 80 7.27 5.43 22.53
N PHE A 81 6.35 5.45 21.57
CA PHE A 81 5.74 4.29 20.94
C PHE A 81 6.09 4.20 19.44
N SER A 82 7.14 4.90 19.00
CA SER A 82 7.68 4.80 17.65
C SER A 82 7.96 3.33 17.30
N GLY A 83 7.52 2.92 16.10
CA GLY A 83 7.57 1.52 15.66
C GLY A 83 6.26 0.75 15.84
N CYS A 84 5.31 1.26 16.63
CA CYS A 84 3.93 0.77 16.61
C CYS A 84 3.15 1.33 15.40
N LEU A 85 2.09 0.63 15.00
CA LEU A 85 1.15 1.16 14.01
C LEU A 85 0.36 2.31 14.63
N TRP A 86 0.54 3.51 14.10
CA TRP A 86 -0.18 4.71 14.51
C TRP A 86 -0.35 5.61 13.29
N THR A 87 -1.54 6.19 13.13
CA THR A 87 -1.85 7.20 12.13
C THR A 87 -2.98 8.10 12.65
N ASP A 88 -2.97 9.37 12.26
CA ASP A 88 -4.09 10.26 12.52
C ASP A 88 -5.25 9.91 11.57
N ILE A 89 -6.48 9.85 12.09
CA ILE A 89 -7.68 9.51 11.31
C ILE A 89 -8.69 10.66 11.26
N GLY A 90 -8.23 11.91 11.44
CA GLY A 90 -9.08 13.10 11.54
C GLY A 90 -9.80 13.49 10.26
N THR A 91 -9.52 12.85 9.13
CA THR A 91 -10.21 13.07 7.84
C THR A 91 -10.75 11.77 7.25
N PRO A 92 -11.79 11.80 6.41
CA PRO A 92 -12.29 10.61 5.71
C PRO A 92 -11.20 9.85 4.94
N THR A 93 -10.32 10.58 4.24
CA THR A 93 -9.19 9.99 3.50
C THR A 93 -8.20 9.30 4.42
N ALA A 94 -7.86 9.91 5.56
CA ALA A 94 -6.93 9.33 6.51
C ALA A 94 -7.52 8.09 7.21
N TYR A 95 -8.81 8.13 7.57
CA TYR A 95 -9.54 6.97 8.08
C TYR A 95 -9.55 5.79 7.08
N ALA A 96 -9.93 6.03 5.83
CA ALA A 96 -9.96 4.97 4.82
C ALA A 96 -8.55 4.41 4.55
N SER A 97 -7.53 5.28 4.54
CA SER A 97 -6.13 4.86 4.41
C SER A 97 -5.70 3.96 5.58
N ALA A 98 -6.10 4.30 6.81
CA ALA A 98 -5.82 3.48 7.99
C ALA A 98 -6.46 2.08 7.89
N VAL A 99 -7.70 2.00 7.40
CA VAL A 99 -8.39 0.72 7.14
C VAL A 99 -7.61 -0.10 6.09
N PHE A 100 -7.21 0.52 4.98
CA PHE A 100 -6.49 -0.16 3.91
C PHE A 100 -5.08 -0.62 4.35
N GLU A 101 -4.39 0.17 5.16
CA GLU A 101 -3.11 -0.23 5.77
C GLU A 101 -3.26 -1.40 6.73
N ALA A 102 -4.34 -1.43 7.51
CA ALA A 102 -4.64 -2.56 8.39
C ALA A 102 -4.90 -3.85 7.60
N LEU A 103 -5.65 -3.77 6.48
CA LEU A 103 -5.82 -4.91 5.58
C LEU A 103 -4.47 -5.39 5.03
N LYS A 104 -3.66 -4.46 4.52
CA LYS A 104 -2.34 -4.76 3.95
C LYS A 104 -1.43 -5.45 4.97
N LYS A 105 -1.45 -5.00 6.23
CA LYS A 105 -0.68 -5.61 7.32
C LYS A 105 -1.10 -7.06 7.58
N ASN A 106 -2.37 -7.39 7.34
CA ASN A 106 -2.90 -8.75 7.42
C ASN A 106 -2.71 -9.55 6.11
N GLY A 107 -1.98 -9.02 5.13
CA GLY A 107 -1.78 -9.66 3.83
C GLY A 107 -3.01 -9.63 2.92
N GLU A 108 -3.96 -8.73 3.19
CA GLU A 108 -5.23 -8.62 2.47
C GLU A 108 -5.38 -7.26 1.79
N THR A 109 -6.21 -7.22 0.75
CA THR A 109 -6.66 -5.95 0.14
C THR A 109 -8.17 -5.78 0.26
N ILE A 110 -8.91 -6.87 0.46
CA ILE A 110 -10.36 -6.86 0.54
C ILE A 110 -10.82 -7.59 1.79
N TYR A 111 -11.63 -6.91 2.59
CA TYR A 111 -12.37 -7.50 3.69
C TYR A 111 -13.86 -7.49 3.39
N ILE A 112 -14.51 -8.62 3.65
CA ILE A 112 -15.96 -8.79 3.55
C ILE A 112 -16.41 -9.41 4.86
N HIS A 113 -17.21 -8.67 5.62
CA HIS A 113 -17.78 -9.17 6.86
C HIS A 113 -18.64 -10.42 6.57
N PRO A 114 -18.65 -11.46 7.42
CA PRO A 114 -19.42 -12.69 7.17
C PRO A 114 -20.93 -12.51 6.93
N SER A 115 -21.52 -11.41 7.41
CA SER A 115 -22.94 -11.07 7.19
C SER A 115 -23.18 -10.18 5.97
N ALA A 116 -22.13 -9.74 5.27
CA ALA A 116 -22.26 -8.95 4.06
C ALA A 116 -22.51 -9.85 2.84
N ASP A 117 -23.39 -9.41 1.94
CA ASP A 117 -23.62 -10.03 0.64
C ASP A 117 -23.00 -9.16 -0.45
N CYS A 118 -21.85 -9.55 -0.97
CA CYS A 118 -21.22 -8.85 -2.09
C CYS A 118 -21.66 -9.37 -3.48
N GLY A 119 -22.60 -10.31 -3.53
CA GLY A 119 -23.19 -10.84 -4.76
C GLY A 119 -22.17 -11.17 -5.84
N LYS A 120 -22.40 -10.60 -7.04
CA LYS A 120 -21.52 -10.71 -8.22
C LYS A 120 -20.72 -9.42 -8.47
N ALA A 121 -20.37 -8.68 -7.42
CA ALA A 121 -19.63 -7.42 -7.57
C ALA A 121 -18.18 -7.67 -7.97
N GLU A 122 -17.62 -6.73 -8.72
CA GLU A 122 -16.17 -6.61 -8.98
C GLU A 122 -15.58 -5.62 -7.99
N ILE A 123 -14.53 -6.04 -7.29
CA ILE A 123 -13.88 -5.24 -6.26
C ILE A 123 -12.39 -5.15 -6.61
N GLU A 124 -11.93 -3.91 -6.82
CA GLU A 124 -10.56 -3.58 -7.19
C GLU A 124 -9.86 -2.74 -6.12
N GLY A 125 -8.54 -2.86 -6.04
CA GLY A 125 -7.74 -2.11 -5.07
C GLY A 125 -8.08 -2.55 -3.65
N TYR A 126 -8.37 -1.58 -2.79
CA TYR A 126 -8.72 -1.85 -1.40
C TYR A 126 -10.22 -1.75 -1.14
N ALA A 127 -10.79 -2.67 -0.36
CA ALA A 127 -12.16 -2.52 0.09
C ALA A 127 -12.42 -3.15 1.45
N ALA A 128 -13.32 -2.53 2.22
CA ALA A 128 -13.89 -3.12 3.43
C ALA A 128 -15.42 -3.05 3.34
N LEU A 129 -16.08 -4.21 3.39
CA LEU A 129 -17.54 -4.31 3.47
C LEU A 129 -17.90 -4.75 4.89
N GLU A 130 -18.48 -3.85 5.66
CA GLU A 130 -18.85 -4.12 7.06
C GLU A 130 -20.18 -4.88 7.19
N SER A 131 -20.60 -5.14 8.43
CA SER A 131 -21.74 -6.00 8.73
C SER A 131 -23.03 -5.53 8.05
N GLY A 132 -23.78 -6.47 7.48
CA GLY A 132 -25.10 -6.19 6.89
C GLY A 132 -25.05 -5.49 5.53
N CYS A 133 -23.87 -5.25 4.95
CA CYS A 133 -23.77 -4.69 3.61
C CYS A 133 -24.43 -5.59 2.56
N VAL A 134 -25.16 -4.99 1.61
CA VAL A 134 -25.76 -5.70 0.47
C VAL A 134 -25.39 -5.01 -0.83
N ILE A 135 -24.68 -5.72 -1.70
CA ILE A 135 -24.14 -5.21 -2.95
C ILE A 135 -24.90 -5.81 -4.11
N GLY A 136 -25.54 -4.96 -4.89
CA GLY A 136 -26.24 -5.38 -6.09
C GLY A 136 -25.30 -6.08 -7.10
N PRO A 137 -25.82 -7.05 -7.86
CA PRO A 137 -25.02 -7.76 -8.86
C PRO A 137 -24.44 -6.82 -9.92
N GLY A 138 -23.23 -7.11 -10.38
CA GLY A 138 -22.54 -6.29 -11.39
C GLY A 138 -22.07 -4.91 -10.91
N ALA A 139 -22.20 -4.62 -9.61
CA ALA A 139 -21.58 -3.42 -9.05
C ALA A 139 -20.05 -3.50 -9.15
N TYR A 140 -19.42 -2.35 -9.30
CA TYR A 140 -17.97 -2.18 -9.31
C TYR A 140 -17.57 -1.26 -8.17
N LEU A 141 -16.68 -1.73 -7.29
CA LEU A 141 -16.15 -1.00 -6.16
C LEU A 141 -14.63 -0.90 -6.27
N LYS A 142 -14.06 0.29 -6.04
CA LYS A 142 -12.60 0.46 -6.00
C LYS A 142 -12.19 1.43 -4.91
N ASN A 143 -11.29 1.03 -4.02
CA ASN A 143 -10.83 1.86 -2.90
C ASN A 143 -12.02 2.37 -2.07
N CYS A 144 -12.85 1.45 -1.56
CA CYS A 144 -14.10 1.78 -0.88
C CYS A 144 -14.19 1.20 0.53
N VAL A 145 -14.70 2.00 1.47
CA VAL A 145 -15.13 1.51 2.80
C VAL A 145 -16.65 1.59 2.85
N LEU A 146 -17.32 0.44 2.93
CA LEU A 146 -18.77 0.35 3.06
C LEU A 146 -19.07 0.08 4.54
N LEU A 147 -19.68 1.07 5.18
CA LEU A 147 -20.06 1.04 6.60
C LEU A 147 -21.27 0.11 6.82
N PRO A 148 -21.61 -0.24 8.07
CA PRO A 148 -22.62 -1.23 8.36
C PRO A 148 -23.96 -0.90 7.70
N ASP A 149 -24.67 -1.95 7.27
CA ASP A 149 -26.00 -1.89 6.66
C ASP A 149 -26.09 -1.09 5.36
N THR A 150 -24.95 -0.80 4.73
CA THR A 150 -24.89 -0.11 3.43
C THR A 150 -25.49 -0.97 2.31
N ARG A 151 -26.35 -0.36 1.50
CA ARG A 151 -26.97 -1.00 0.32
C ARG A 151 -26.58 -0.26 -0.93
N VAL A 152 -25.99 -0.96 -1.90
CA VAL A 152 -25.66 -0.37 -3.20
C VAL A 152 -26.43 -1.08 -4.31
N THR A 153 -26.91 -0.31 -5.28
CA THR A 153 -27.74 -0.82 -6.38
C THR A 153 -26.94 -1.64 -7.37
N ALA A 154 -27.62 -2.52 -8.12
CA ALA A 154 -27.00 -3.30 -9.19
C ALA A 154 -26.34 -2.40 -10.24
N GLY A 155 -25.19 -2.83 -10.78
CA GLY A 155 -24.47 -2.14 -11.86
C GLY A 155 -23.80 -0.81 -11.48
N ILE A 156 -23.89 -0.35 -10.24
CA ILE A 156 -23.30 0.92 -9.82
C ILE A 156 -21.76 0.85 -9.84
N ARG A 157 -21.11 1.98 -10.15
CA ARG A 157 -19.65 2.10 -10.12
C ARG A 157 -19.25 3.12 -9.06
N ILE A 158 -18.62 2.67 -7.99
CA ILE A 158 -18.12 3.52 -6.90
C ILE A 158 -16.60 3.39 -6.85
N LYS A 159 -15.93 4.54 -6.74
CA LYS A 159 -14.48 4.65 -6.63
C LYS A 159 -14.14 5.66 -5.54
N ASP A 160 -13.09 5.37 -4.79
CA ASP A 160 -12.45 6.28 -3.84
C ASP A 160 -13.49 6.93 -2.92
N ALA A 161 -14.19 6.11 -2.11
CA ALA A 161 -15.31 6.58 -1.30
C ALA A 161 -15.52 5.81 0.01
N ILE A 162 -16.03 6.50 1.02
CA ILE A 162 -16.72 5.88 2.16
C ILE A 162 -18.21 5.93 1.85
N VAL A 163 -18.89 4.79 1.97
CA VAL A 163 -20.32 4.66 1.67
C VAL A 163 -21.03 4.23 2.95
N GLY A 164 -21.99 5.03 3.39
CA GLY A 164 -22.92 4.68 4.46
C GLY A 164 -24.29 4.29 3.91
N PRO A 165 -25.26 3.98 4.79
CA PRO A 165 -26.62 3.61 4.39
C PRO A 165 -27.33 4.65 3.52
N ASP A 166 -27.09 5.94 3.78
CA ASP A 166 -27.79 7.07 3.18
C ASP A 166 -26.86 8.19 2.69
N TYR A 167 -25.54 7.98 2.73
CA TYR A 167 -24.55 8.97 2.30
C TYR A 167 -23.35 8.35 1.61
N LEU A 168 -22.63 9.19 0.86
CA LEU A 168 -21.37 8.83 0.22
C LEU A 168 -20.39 10.00 0.39
N ILE A 169 -19.21 9.71 0.95
CA ILE A 169 -18.13 10.66 1.11
C ILE A 169 -17.02 10.28 0.13
N ARG A 170 -16.65 11.22 -0.75
CA ARG A 170 -15.54 11.01 -1.68
C ARG A 170 -14.21 11.18 -0.96
N LEU A 171 -13.30 10.27 -1.22
CA LEU A 171 -11.93 10.35 -0.75
C LEU A 171 -11.15 11.31 -1.64
N GLU A 172 -10.32 12.13 -1.01
CA GLU A 172 -9.41 12.99 -1.74
C GLU A 172 -8.26 12.15 -2.30
N LYS A 173 -7.82 12.49 -3.51
CA LYS A 173 -6.68 11.81 -4.11
C LYS A 173 -5.41 12.22 -3.36
N SER A 174 -4.71 11.24 -2.79
CA SER A 174 -3.34 11.44 -2.34
C SER A 174 -2.47 11.67 -3.57
N ALA A 175 -2.09 12.93 -3.82
CA ALA A 175 -1.06 13.25 -4.79
C ALA A 175 0.27 12.72 -4.24
N LYS A 176 0.60 11.46 -4.53
CA LYS A 176 1.93 10.94 -4.24
C LYS A 176 2.86 11.55 -5.26
N THR A 177 3.82 12.33 -4.77
CA THR A 177 4.87 12.90 -5.60
C THR A 177 5.62 11.78 -6.26
N ALA A 178 5.70 11.86 -7.58
CA ALA A 178 6.56 11.00 -8.35
C ALA A 178 8.03 11.14 -7.87
N PRO A 179 8.79 10.03 -7.78
CA PRO A 179 10.21 10.09 -7.47
C PRO A 179 10.99 11.08 -8.36
N ALA A 180 11.96 11.77 -7.77
CA ALA A 180 12.80 12.77 -8.45
C ALA A 180 13.62 12.24 -9.66
N HIS A 181 13.66 10.92 -9.86
CA HIS A 181 14.49 10.27 -10.89
C HIS A 181 13.69 9.65 -12.05
N ILE A 182 12.39 9.92 -12.16
CA ILE A 182 11.57 9.36 -13.25
C ILE A 182 11.94 9.95 -14.60
N SER A 183 11.96 9.10 -15.63
CA SER A 183 12.10 9.48 -17.04
C SER A 183 10.76 10.03 -17.54
N GLU A 184 10.62 11.35 -17.47
CA GLU A 184 9.39 12.06 -17.86
C GLU A 184 9.04 11.80 -19.33
N ASN A 185 10.04 11.80 -20.22
CA ASN A 185 9.88 11.65 -21.68
C ASN A 185 9.05 10.43 -22.12
N MET A 186 9.20 9.27 -21.46
CA MET A 186 8.43 8.06 -21.83
C MET A 186 6.95 8.23 -21.51
N ALA A 187 6.65 8.73 -20.31
CA ALA A 187 5.29 8.98 -19.88
C ALA A 187 4.67 10.10 -20.73
N GLU A 188 5.41 11.18 -20.97
CA GLU A 188 4.96 12.30 -21.79
C GLU A 188 4.65 11.88 -23.23
N GLY A 189 5.49 11.02 -23.82
CA GLY A 189 5.22 10.46 -25.14
C GLY A 189 3.97 9.57 -25.18
N PHE A 190 3.72 8.77 -24.14
CA PHE A 190 2.54 7.91 -24.10
C PHE A 190 1.23 8.67 -23.80
N PHE A 191 1.28 9.63 -22.89
CA PHE A 191 0.11 10.41 -22.46
C PHE A 191 -0.11 11.68 -23.28
N GLN A 192 0.87 12.10 -24.08
CA GLN A 192 0.89 13.37 -24.81
C GLN A 192 0.62 14.57 -23.89
N ARG A 193 1.21 14.51 -22.68
CA ARG A 193 1.02 15.45 -21.58
C ARG A 193 2.26 15.53 -20.70
N PRO A 194 2.59 16.71 -20.14
CA PRO A 194 3.66 16.85 -19.18
C PRO A 194 3.52 15.90 -17.99
N PHE A 195 4.63 15.35 -17.50
CA PHE A 195 4.61 14.36 -16.42
C PHE A 195 4.02 14.90 -15.11
N ASN A 196 4.22 16.20 -14.83
CA ASN A 196 3.68 16.87 -13.65
C ASN A 196 2.14 17.05 -13.67
N GLU A 197 1.50 16.86 -14.84
CA GLU A 197 0.04 16.84 -14.98
C GLU A 197 -0.55 15.43 -14.77
N LEU A 198 0.30 14.40 -14.64
CA LEU A 198 -0.15 13.02 -14.48
C LEU A 198 -0.37 12.69 -13.00
N GLU A 199 -1.42 11.91 -12.73
CA GLU A 199 -1.59 11.30 -11.42
C GLU A 199 -0.60 10.13 -11.29
N CYS A 200 0.23 10.15 -10.26
CA CYS A 200 1.23 9.13 -10.00
C CYS A 200 0.99 8.47 -8.64
N ALA A 201 0.90 7.14 -8.61
CA ALA A 201 0.70 6.38 -7.38
C ALA A 201 1.66 5.19 -7.32
N LEU A 202 2.44 5.07 -6.24
CA LEU A 202 3.20 3.85 -5.97
C LEU A 202 2.24 2.70 -5.66
N ILE A 203 2.23 1.67 -6.52
CA ILE A 203 1.33 0.51 -6.44
C ILE A 203 2.04 -0.78 -6.03
N GLY A 204 3.37 -0.81 -6.08
CA GLY A 204 4.13 -1.98 -5.65
C GLY A 204 5.61 -1.67 -5.45
N ALA A 205 6.20 -2.30 -4.45
CA ALA A 205 7.64 -2.44 -4.29
C ALA A 205 7.89 -3.94 -4.06
N GLY A 206 8.71 -4.56 -4.90
CA GLY A 206 8.99 -5.98 -4.82
C GLY A 206 10.01 -6.32 -3.72
N GLY A 207 10.44 -7.59 -3.66
CA GLY A 207 11.60 -8.01 -2.86
C GLY A 207 12.96 -7.58 -3.42
N SER A 208 12.97 -6.82 -4.53
CA SER A 208 14.16 -6.14 -5.07
C SER A 208 13.96 -4.62 -5.02
N ASP A 209 14.93 -3.84 -5.48
CA ASP A 209 14.84 -2.37 -5.54
C ASP A 209 13.79 -1.83 -6.53
N ARG A 210 13.06 -2.72 -7.23
CA ARG A 210 12.02 -2.40 -8.20
C ARG A 210 10.80 -1.76 -7.55
N LYS A 211 10.40 -0.62 -8.09
CA LYS A 211 9.18 0.10 -7.73
C LYS A 211 8.28 0.28 -8.94
N TYR A 212 6.98 0.12 -8.73
CA TYR A 212 5.95 0.25 -9.76
C TYR A 212 5.04 1.41 -9.42
N TYR A 213 4.92 2.35 -10.37
CA TYR A 213 4.07 3.52 -10.26
C TYR A 213 2.97 3.45 -11.31
N ARG A 214 1.72 3.54 -10.90
CA ARG A 214 0.60 3.74 -11.82
C ARG A 214 0.55 5.22 -12.19
N LEU A 215 0.62 5.48 -13.47
CA LEU A 215 0.40 6.78 -14.08
C LEU A 215 -1.02 6.82 -14.64
N ASN A 216 -1.78 7.88 -14.36
CA ASN A 216 -3.12 8.05 -14.88
C ASN A 216 -3.31 9.46 -15.45
N ASN A 217 -4.01 9.53 -16.58
CA ASN A 217 -4.55 10.76 -17.12
C ASN A 217 -5.93 10.49 -17.73
N GLN A 218 -6.97 11.07 -17.13
CA GLN A 218 -8.35 11.05 -17.64
C GLN A 218 -8.83 9.64 -18.06
N GLY A 219 -8.47 8.61 -17.28
CA GLY A 219 -8.90 7.23 -17.52
C GLY A 219 -7.98 6.40 -18.41
N LYS A 220 -6.97 7.00 -19.06
CA LYS A 220 -5.84 6.26 -19.63
C LYS A 220 -4.84 5.98 -18.51
N SER A 221 -4.33 4.76 -18.43
CA SER A 221 -3.31 4.42 -17.44
C SER A 221 -2.19 3.55 -18.00
N ALA A 222 -1.05 3.60 -17.33
CA ALA A 222 0.14 2.80 -17.59
C ALA A 222 0.90 2.57 -16.28
N VAL A 223 1.74 1.54 -16.23
CA VAL A 223 2.59 1.23 -15.07
C VAL A 223 4.04 1.51 -15.43
N LEU A 224 4.63 2.48 -14.74
CA LEU A 224 6.06 2.76 -14.80
C LEU A 224 6.79 1.89 -13.78
N MET A 225 7.64 0.99 -14.28
CA MET A 225 8.63 0.27 -13.48
C MET A 225 9.92 1.09 -13.40
N VAL A 226 10.48 1.23 -12.20
CA VAL A 226 11.77 1.87 -11.93
C VAL A 226 12.65 0.93 -11.13
N CYS A 227 13.88 0.68 -11.59
CA CYS A 227 14.91 -0.07 -10.88
C CYS A 227 16.11 0.83 -10.54
N SER A 228 17.02 0.34 -9.70
CA SER A 228 18.37 0.90 -9.58
C SER A 228 19.09 0.80 -10.93
N SER A 229 19.93 1.78 -11.28
CA SER A 229 20.61 1.84 -12.59
C SER A 229 21.48 0.61 -12.88
N ASP A 230 22.02 -0.01 -11.83
CA ASP A 230 22.93 -1.14 -11.92
C ASP A 230 22.22 -2.49 -11.71
N ASP A 231 20.88 -2.53 -11.71
CA ASP A 231 20.12 -3.76 -11.48
C ASP A 231 20.17 -4.69 -12.71
N PRO A 232 20.85 -5.85 -12.64
CA PRO A 232 20.93 -6.78 -13.76
C PRO A 232 19.59 -7.44 -14.10
N ASP A 233 18.58 -7.37 -13.22
CA ASP A 233 17.23 -7.86 -13.53
C ASP A 233 16.46 -6.96 -14.51
N TYR A 234 16.87 -5.70 -14.70
CA TYR A 234 16.19 -4.80 -15.64
C TYR A 234 16.19 -5.38 -17.05
N GLU A 235 17.37 -5.67 -17.62
CA GLU A 235 17.48 -6.22 -18.98
C GLU A 235 16.75 -7.56 -19.13
N ARG A 236 16.80 -8.40 -18.10
CA ARG A 236 16.06 -9.67 -18.07
C ARG A 236 14.56 -9.45 -18.16
N HIS A 237 14.02 -8.53 -17.37
CA HIS A 237 12.59 -8.25 -17.35
C HIS A 237 12.09 -7.79 -18.73
N ILE A 238 12.85 -6.92 -19.40
CA ILE A 238 12.53 -6.45 -20.76
C ILE A 238 12.57 -7.63 -21.75
N ALA A 239 13.66 -8.39 -21.75
CA ALA A 239 13.83 -9.52 -22.68
C ALA A 239 12.79 -10.62 -22.49
N HIS A 240 12.45 -10.95 -21.24
CA HIS A 240 11.42 -11.95 -20.93
C HIS A 240 10.04 -11.48 -21.40
N THR A 241 9.69 -10.21 -21.15
CA THR A 241 8.39 -9.67 -21.56
C THR A 241 8.24 -9.68 -23.08
N GLU A 242 9.27 -9.25 -23.81
CA GLU A 242 9.25 -9.28 -25.28
C GLU A 242 9.14 -10.71 -25.82
N PHE A 243 9.92 -11.64 -25.27
CA PHE A 243 9.88 -13.05 -25.65
C PHE A 243 8.50 -13.67 -25.42
N PHE A 244 7.94 -13.53 -24.22
CA PHE A 244 6.63 -14.08 -23.89
C PHE A 244 5.53 -13.48 -24.75
N ARG A 245 5.56 -12.17 -25.02
CA ARG A 245 4.59 -11.52 -25.89
C ARG A 245 4.68 -12.02 -27.34
N ARG A 246 5.89 -12.19 -27.88
CA ARG A 246 6.14 -12.75 -29.22
C ARG A 246 5.55 -14.15 -29.36
N HIS A 247 5.61 -14.96 -28.30
CA HIS A 247 5.04 -16.31 -28.23
C HIS A 247 3.59 -16.34 -27.73
N SER A 248 2.88 -15.19 -27.78
CA SER A 248 1.46 -15.07 -27.46
C SER A 248 1.11 -15.56 -26.04
N LEU A 249 1.98 -15.32 -25.07
CA LEU A 249 1.63 -15.37 -23.65
C LEU A 249 1.07 -14.01 -23.21
N PRO A 250 0.04 -13.99 -22.34
CA PRO A 250 -0.59 -12.77 -21.88
C PRO A 250 0.26 -12.10 -20.79
N VAL A 251 1.30 -11.40 -21.23
CA VAL A 251 2.09 -10.47 -20.41
C VAL A 251 1.73 -9.02 -20.77
N PRO A 252 1.90 -8.06 -19.86
CA PRO A 252 1.61 -6.65 -20.14
C PRO A 252 2.32 -6.18 -21.41
N GLU A 253 1.64 -5.35 -22.21
CA GLU A 253 2.33 -4.63 -23.28
C GLU A 253 3.42 -3.72 -22.72
N MET A 254 4.54 -3.61 -23.43
CA MET A 254 5.62 -2.70 -23.10
C MET A 254 5.60 -1.54 -24.09
N PHE A 255 5.26 -0.33 -23.61
CA PHE A 255 5.10 0.86 -24.45
C PHE A 255 6.43 1.57 -24.70
N ALA A 256 7.31 1.63 -23.71
CA ALA A 256 8.59 2.32 -23.82
C ALA A 256 9.60 1.79 -22.80
N THR A 257 10.90 1.97 -23.08
CA THR A 257 12.01 1.57 -22.20
C THR A 257 13.10 2.64 -22.20
N ASP A 258 13.70 2.87 -21.04
CA ASP A 258 14.88 3.74 -20.85
C ASP A 258 15.95 2.92 -20.12
N LYS A 259 16.89 2.38 -20.91
CA LYS A 259 17.98 1.55 -20.40
C LYS A 259 18.96 2.31 -19.51
N VAL A 260 19.17 3.60 -19.77
CA VAL A 260 20.13 4.41 -19.00
C VAL A 260 19.63 4.62 -17.58
N ARG A 261 18.31 4.78 -17.42
CA ARG A 261 17.67 4.98 -16.10
C ARG A 261 17.09 3.70 -15.50
N SER A 262 17.18 2.57 -16.20
CA SER A 262 16.54 1.29 -15.84
C SER A 262 15.05 1.43 -15.56
N GLN A 263 14.31 1.99 -16.52
CA GLN A 263 12.87 2.24 -16.42
C GLN A 263 12.12 1.69 -17.62
N ALA A 264 10.92 1.17 -17.41
CA ALA A 264 10.04 0.79 -18.52
C ALA A 264 8.58 1.09 -18.21
N LEU A 265 7.85 1.43 -19.26
CA LEU A 265 6.42 1.76 -19.21
C LEU A 265 5.63 0.60 -19.78
N PHE A 266 4.72 0.07 -18.97
CA PHE A 266 3.89 -1.09 -19.29
C PHE A 266 2.39 -0.75 -19.32
N GLU A 267 1.63 -1.62 -19.97
CA GLU A 267 0.18 -1.71 -19.85
C GLU A 267 -0.24 -1.87 -18.38
N ASP A 268 -1.28 -1.13 -17.99
CA ASP A 268 -1.90 -1.26 -16.68
C ASP A 268 -3.05 -2.27 -16.75
N LEU A 269 -2.84 -3.45 -16.19
CA LEU A 269 -3.84 -4.52 -16.11
C LEU A 269 -4.87 -4.32 -14.98
N GLY A 270 -4.78 -3.21 -14.23
CA GLY A 270 -5.67 -2.91 -13.11
C GLY A 270 -5.29 -3.62 -11.81
N ASP A 271 -6.24 -3.69 -10.88
CA ASP A 271 -6.03 -4.21 -9.52
C ASP A 271 -6.80 -5.50 -9.24
N LEU A 272 -7.56 -6.01 -10.21
CA LEU A 272 -8.40 -7.20 -10.04
C LEU A 272 -7.54 -8.46 -10.21
N SER A 273 -7.14 -9.04 -9.09
CA SER A 273 -6.55 -10.38 -9.07
C SER A 273 -7.63 -11.46 -9.12
N LEU A 274 -7.29 -12.67 -9.57
CA LEU A 274 -8.19 -13.83 -9.45
C LEU A 274 -8.54 -14.10 -7.96
N TYR A 275 -7.59 -13.87 -7.05
CA TYR A 275 -7.79 -14.00 -5.61
C TYR A 275 -8.88 -13.08 -5.08
N SER A 276 -8.77 -11.77 -5.34
CA SER A 276 -9.78 -10.78 -4.95
C SER A 276 -11.12 -11.02 -5.64
N TRP A 277 -11.10 -11.42 -6.91
CA TRP A 277 -12.32 -11.75 -7.66
C TRP A 277 -13.11 -12.92 -7.05
N LEU A 278 -12.42 -13.89 -6.43
CA LEU A 278 -13.01 -15.05 -5.76
C LEU A 278 -13.54 -14.75 -4.33
N LYS A 279 -13.24 -13.57 -3.76
CA LYS A 279 -13.78 -13.17 -2.44
C LYS A 279 -15.30 -13.05 -2.45
N CYS A 280 -15.88 -12.73 -3.60
CA CYS A 280 -17.32 -12.72 -3.80
C CYS A 280 -17.83 -14.00 -4.44
N ARG A 281 -19.09 -14.34 -4.17
CA ARG A 281 -19.70 -15.56 -4.69
C ARG A 281 -19.68 -15.57 -6.22
N ARG A 282 -19.28 -16.72 -6.78
CA ARG A 282 -19.29 -17.00 -8.22
C ARG A 282 -19.92 -18.36 -8.46
N GLU A 283 -20.41 -18.57 -9.68
CA GLU A 283 -20.92 -19.87 -10.10
C GLU A 283 -19.73 -20.83 -10.33
N PRO A 284 -19.80 -22.10 -9.89
CA PRO A 284 -18.70 -23.06 -10.05
C PRO A 284 -18.19 -23.18 -11.48
N ALA A 285 -19.09 -23.17 -12.48
CA ALA A 285 -18.71 -23.24 -13.89
C ALA A 285 -17.87 -22.03 -14.36
N ILE A 286 -18.14 -20.83 -13.83
CA ILE A 286 -17.36 -19.63 -14.15
C ILE A 286 -15.99 -19.70 -13.49
N ILE A 287 -15.93 -20.16 -12.23
CA ILE A 287 -14.65 -20.39 -11.53
C ILE A 287 -13.80 -21.38 -12.32
N GLU A 288 -14.38 -22.52 -12.70
CA GLU A 288 -13.69 -23.55 -13.50
C GLU A 288 -13.16 -22.98 -14.82
N SER A 289 -13.98 -22.20 -15.54
CA SER A 289 -13.55 -21.55 -16.78
C SER A 289 -12.34 -20.63 -16.59
N MET A 290 -12.29 -19.88 -15.48
CA MET A 290 -11.14 -19.02 -15.15
C MET A 290 -9.88 -19.83 -14.85
N TYR A 291 -9.98 -20.92 -14.09
CA TYR A 291 -8.85 -21.80 -13.84
C TYR A 291 -8.37 -22.51 -15.11
N ARG A 292 -9.28 -22.92 -16.00
CA ARG A 292 -8.91 -23.48 -17.31
C ARG A 292 -8.08 -22.50 -18.12
N LYS A 293 -8.48 -21.22 -18.19
CA LYS A 293 -7.68 -20.18 -18.87
C LYS A 293 -6.28 -20.05 -18.25
N ALA A 294 -6.17 -20.07 -16.93
CA ALA A 294 -4.87 -20.02 -16.25
C ALA A 294 -4.01 -21.25 -16.57
N LEU A 295 -4.61 -22.44 -16.58
CA LEU A 295 -3.93 -23.69 -16.95
C LEU A 295 -3.51 -23.71 -18.42
N ASP A 296 -4.32 -23.20 -19.34
CA ASP A 296 -3.98 -23.11 -20.76
C ASP A 296 -2.73 -22.23 -20.97
N ILE A 297 -2.63 -21.12 -20.21
CA ILE A 297 -1.44 -20.25 -20.21
C ILE A 297 -0.22 -21.02 -19.67
N LEU A 298 -0.36 -21.74 -18.54
CA LEU A 298 0.72 -22.53 -17.97
C LEU A 298 1.19 -23.66 -18.89
N VAL A 299 0.26 -24.38 -19.52
CA VAL A 299 0.58 -25.43 -20.49
C VAL A 299 1.33 -24.83 -21.68
N ARG A 300 0.86 -23.69 -22.21
CA ARG A 300 1.56 -22.97 -23.30
C ARG A 300 2.98 -22.56 -22.88
N LEU A 301 3.13 -22.01 -21.68
CA LEU A 301 4.42 -21.63 -21.10
C LEU A 301 5.40 -22.82 -21.07
N HIS A 302 4.95 -23.98 -20.58
CA HIS A 302 5.77 -25.19 -20.42
C HIS A 302 5.91 -26.06 -21.68
N THR A 303 5.25 -25.70 -22.78
CA THR A 303 5.30 -26.49 -24.03
C THR A 303 5.83 -25.66 -25.19
N SER A 304 4.97 -24.92 -25.90
CA SER A 304 5.35 -24.19 -27.10
C SER A 304 6.35 -23.08 -26.82
N VAL A 305 6.21 -22.38 -25.69
CA VAL A 305 7.14 -21.28 -25.32
C VAL A 305 8.49 -21.87 -24.91
N SER A 306 8.52 -22.88 -24.03
CA SER A 306 9.77 -23.54 -23.62
C SER A 306 10.55 -24.16 -24.78
N ARG A 307 9.89 -24.68 -25.84
CA ARG A 307 10.60 -25.19 -27.03
C ARG A 307 11.40 -24.11 -27.77
N ASN A 308 10.97 -22.86 -27.69
CA ASN A 308 11.62 -21.73 -28.33
C ASN A 308 12.49 -20.91 -27.37
N ILE A 309 12.78 -21.43 -26.17
CA ILE A 309 13.53 -20.70 -25.13
C ILE A 309 14.92 -20.25 -25.60
N ALA A 310 15.54 -20.98 -26.53
CA ALA A 310 16.83 -20.63 -27.13
C ALA A 310 16.85 -19.25 -27.81
N GLU A 311 15.70 -18.70 -28.19
CA GLU A 311 15.57 -17.34 -28.72
C GLU A 311 15.80 -16.25 -27.66
N CYS A 312 15.77 -16.59 -26.37
CA CYS A 312 15.98 -15.68 -25.26
C CYS A 312 17.12 -16.17 -24.34
N PRO A 313 18.40 -15.86 -24.66
CA PRO A 313 19.55 -16.32 -23.89
C PRO A 313 19.48 -15.95 -22.39
N LEU A 314 18.93 -14.78 -22.08
CA LEU A 314 18.74 -14.31 -20.70
C LEU A 314 17.78 -15.19 -19.89
N LEU A 315 16.85 -15.89 -20.56
CA LEU A 315 15.93 -16.83 -19.93
C LEU A 315 16.54 -18.24 -19.85
N VAL A 316 17.28 -18.68 -20.88
CA VAL A 316 17.97 -19.99 -20.91
C VAL A 316 18.92 -20.15 -19.73
N CYS A 317 19.66 -19.09 -19.38
CA CYS A 317 20.65 -19.12 -18.30
C CYS A 317 20.04 -19.18 -16.88
N ARG A 318 18.70 -19.21 -16.76
CA ARG A 318 17.95 -19.24 -15.49
C ARG A 318 17.09 -20.51 -15.44
N LEU A 319 17.76 -21.66 -15.39
CA LEU A 319 17.07 -22.93 -15.13
C LEU A 319 16.71 -23.01 -13.65
N PHE A 320 15.44 -23.31 -13.37
CA PHE A 320 14.99 -23.63 -12.03
C PHE A 320 15.31 -25.10 -11.73
N ASP A 321 16.59 -25.39 -11.57
CA ASP A 321 17.11 -26.73 -11.32
C ASP A 321 17.00 -27.11 -9.83
N TYR A 322 17.49 -28.30 -9.51
CA TYR A 322 17.48 -28.79 -8.14
C TYR A 322 18.21 -27.85 -7.18
N GLU A 323 19.40 -27.35 -7.56
CA GLU A 323 20.20 -26.46 -6.72
C GLU A 323 19.46 -25.14 -6.45
N HIS A 324 18.82 -24.55 -7.48
CA HIS A 324 18.04 -23.33 -7.32
C HIS A 324 16.80 -23.55 -6.43
N LEU A 325 16.09 -24.67 -6.63
CA LEU A 325 14.96 -25.04 -5.78
C LEU A 325 15.38 -25.23 -4.32
N ARG A 326 16.52 -25.90 -4.08
CA ARG A 326 17.08 -26.10 -2.74
C ARG A 326 17.50 -24.78 -2.11
N TRP A 327 18.11 -23.89 -2.88
CA TRP A 327 18.46 -22.54 -2.43
C TRP A 327 17.22 -21.74 -2.02
N GLU A 328 16.18 -21.67 -2.87
CA GLU A 328 14.90 -20.98 -2.55
C GLU A 328 14.24 -21.57 -1.31
N THR A 329 14.24 -22.91 -1.20
CA THR A 329 13.68 -23.61 -0.03
C THR A 329 14.47 -23.27 1.24
N GLY A 330 15.80 -23.28 1.17
CA GLY A 330 16.67 -22.90 2.27
C GLY A 330 16.48 -21.43 2.68
N TYR A 331 16.36 -20.54 1.70
CA TYR A 331 16.08 -19.12 1.91
C TYR A 331 14.73 -18.92 2.63
N PHE A 332 13.67 -19.61 2.22
CA PHE A 332 12.38 -19.58 2.90
C PHE A 332 12.49 -20.08 4.34
N VAL A 333 13.16 -21.21 4.56
CA VAL A 333 13.34 -21.79 5.90
C VAL A 333 14.13 -20.82 6.80
N GLU A 334 15.21 -20.22 6.31
CA GLU A 334 16.00 -19.25 7.06
C GLU A 334 15.23 -17.96 7.36
N ARG A 335 14.67 -17.32 6.33
CA ARG A 335 14.11 -15.96 6.45
C ARG A 335 12.71 -15.94 7.01
N PHE A 336 11.87 -16.87 6.60
CA PHE A 336 10.49 -16.93 7.06
C PHE A 336 10.37 -17.80 8.31
N VAL A 337 10.74 -19.08 8.25
CA VAL A 337 10.49 -20.03 9.34
C VAL A 337 11.31 -19.68 10.59
N ALA A 338 12.64 -19.54 10.46
CA ALA A 338 13.46 -19.13 11.59
C ALA A 338 13.36 -17.63 11.87
N GLY A 339 13.53 -16.79 10.84
CA GLY A 339 13.61 -15.34 11.02
C GLY A 339 12.32 -14.68 11.48
N LEU A 340 11.19 -15.01 10.84
CA LEU A 340 9.90 -14.34 11.12
C LEU A 340 9.03 -15.11 12.11
N ILE A 341 8.91 -16.44 11.94
CA ILE A 341 8.06 -17.27 12.82
C ILE A 341 8.80 -17.62 14.13
N GLY A 342 10.13 -17.61 14.13
CA GLY A 342 10.93 -17.96 15.31
C GLY A 342 10.99 -19.47 15.58
N MET A 343 10.68 -20.30 14.58
CA MET A 343 10.76 -21.75 14.71
C MET A 343 12.21 -22.23 14.49
N PRO A 344 12.77 -23.05 15.40
CA PRO A 344 14.11 -23.60 15.22
C PRO A 344 14.14 -24.55 14.02
N ILE A 345 15.21 -24.46 13.24
CA ILE A 345 15.42 -25.32 12.08
C ILE A 345 16.26 -26.50 12.54
N ASP A 346 15.71 -27.71 12.46
CA ASP A 346 16.50 -28.93 12.62
C ASP A 346 17.39 -29.13 11.39
N ASN A 347 18.67 -29.47 11.61
CA ASN A 347 19.70 -29.50 10.56
C ASN A 347 19.49 -30.58 9.49
N GLU A 348 18.45 -31.41 9.56
CA GLU A 348 18.17 -32.48 8.59
C GLU A 348 17.63 -31.97 7.24
N LEU A 349 17.28 -30.68 7.14
CA LEU A 349 16.78 -30.04 5.92
C LEU A 349 17.84 -29.33 5.08
N LYS A 350 19.14 -29.50 5.37
CA LYS A 350 20.24 -28.92 4.57
C LYS A 350 20.62 -29.82 3.40
#